data_AF-A0A7L0XJN0-F1
#
_entry.id   AF-A0A7L0XJN0-F1
#
_cell.length_a   1.000
_cell.length_b   1.000
_cell.length_c   1.000
_cell.angle_alpha   90.00
_cell.angle_beta   90.00
_cell.angle_gamma   90.00
#
_symmetry.space_group_name_H-M   'P 1'
#
loop_
_entity.id
_entity.type
_entity.pdbx_description
1 polymer ?
#
loop_
_entity_poly.entity_id
_entity_poly.type
_entity_poly.pdbx_seq_one_letter_code
_entity_poly.pdbx_strand_id
1 'polypeptide(L)'
;MSYFRVEHYVPARVMEKLDLSYIKEELPKLHSTYVGASEKETELEFLKLCQRLTEYGVHLHHVLPEKRSQTGILLGVCCKGVVIFEVHNGARTPVLRFPWRETKKISFSKKKITLQNISDGIKHAFQTDNSKTCQYLLHLCSSQHKFQLQMRTRQSNQDTQDI
;
A
#
# COMPACT_ATOMS: atom_id res chain seq x y z
N MET A 1 23.61 -17.02 -26.27
CA MET A 1 23.24 -16.63 -24.89
C MET A 1 22.16 -15.56 -24.98
N SER A 2 20.98 -15.77 -24.38
CA SER A 2 19.93 -14.74 -24.34
C SER A 2 20.27 -13.71 -23.26
N TYR A 3 20.26 -12.42 -23.60
CA TYR A 3 20.62 -11.30 -22.71
C TYR A 3 19.88 -11.32 -21.37
N PHE A 4 18.60 -11.71 -21.36
CA PHE A 4 17.77 -11.86 -20.16
C PHE A 4 16.59 -12.81 -20.41
N ARG A 5 15.89 -13.19 -19.35
CA ARG A 5 14.60 -13.91 -19.39
C ARG A 5 13.48 -12.94 -19.04
N VAL A 6 12.51 -12.77 -19.94
CA VAL A 6 11.47 -11.73 -19.80
C VAL A 6 10.64 -11.95 -18.53
N GLU A 7 10.31 -13.20 -18.23
CA GLU A 7 9.53 -13.64 -17.08
C GLU A 7 10.16 -13.32 -15.71
N HIS A 8 11.46 -13.02 -15.67
CA HIS A 8 12.15 -12.60 -14.43
C HIS A 8 11.99 -11.10 -14.15
N TYR A 9 11.68 -10.28 -15.15
CA TYR A 9 11.66 -8.82 -15.04
C TYR A 9 10.28 -8.20 -15.28
N VAL A 10 9.40 -8.91 -15.99
CA VAL A 10 8.09 -8.40 -16.40
C VAL A 10 6.98 -9.32 -15.87
N PRO A 11 6.00 -8.80 -15.11
CA PRO A 11 4.87 -9.59 -14.63
C PRO A 11 4.04 -10.20 -15.77
N ALA A 12 3.49 -11.40 -15.58
CA ALA A 12 2.66 -12.10 -16.56
C ALA A 12 1.53 -11.23 -17.15
N ARG A 13 0.80 -10.51 -16.30
CA ARG A 13 -0.27 -9.57 -16.70
C ARG A 13 0.15 -8.48 -17.70
N VAL A 14 1.44 -8.14 -17.74
CA VAL A 14 1.99 -7.16 -18.69
C VAL A 14 2.34 -7.85 -20.00
N MET A 15 2.91 -9.07 -19.93
CA MET A 15 3.19 -9.90 -21.10
C MET A 15 1.91 -10.36 -21.83
N GLU A 16 0.78 -10.45 -21.13
CA GLU A 16 -0.53 -10.72 -21.74
C GLU A 16 -1.08 -9.53 -22.55
N LYS A 17 -0.58 -8.31 -22.28
CA LYS A 17 -1.08 -7.05 -22.88
C LYS A 17 -0.15 -6.46 -23.91
N LEU A 18 1.15 -6.70 -23.78
CA LEU A 18 2.19 -6.17 -24.63
C LEU A 18 2.79 -7.30 -25.47
N ASP A 19 3.15 -6.98 -26.71
CA ASP A 19 3.79 -7.93 -27.58
C ASP A 19 5.19 -8.31 -27.06
N LEU A 20 5.51 -9.60 -27.11
CA LEU A 20 6.78 -10.12 -26.59
C LEU A 20 7.99 -9.63 -27.38
N SER A 21 7.85 -9.38 -28.68
CA SER A 21 8.95 -8.85 -29.50
C SER A 21 9.26 -7.41 -29.11
N TYR A 22 8.23 -6.60 -28.88
CA TYR A 22 8.37 -5.23 -28.38
C TYR A 22 9.11 -5.20 -27.03
N ILE A 23 8.72 -6.04 -26.07
CA ILE A 23 9.41 -6.10 -24.76
C ILE A 23 10.88 -6.48 -24.92
N LYS A 24 11.18 -7.47 -25.78
CA LYS A 24 12.55 -7.94 -26.02
C LYS A 24 13.43 -6.89 -26.70
N GLU A 25 12.84 -6.00 -27.49
CA GLU A 25 13.55 -4.90 -28.14
C GLU A 25 13.74 -3.69 -27.21
N GLU A 26 12.69 -3.29 -26.46
CA GLU A 26 12.69 -2.06 -25.68
C GLU A 26 13.38 -2.19 -24.32
N LEU A 27 13.24 -3.34 -23.63
CA LEU A 27 13.80 -3.48 -22.29
C LEU A 27 15.34 -3.36 -22.26
N PRO A 28 16.11 -3.92 -23.23
CA PRO A 28 17.54 -3.67 -23.33
C PRO A 28 17.90 -2.20 -23.60
N LYS A 29 17.10 -1.48 -24.41
CA LYS A 29 17.32 -0.05 -24.67
C LYS A 29 17.15 0.75 -23.37
N LEU A 30 16.10 0.49 -22.60
CA LEU A 30 15.90 1.09 -21.29
C LEU A 30 17.01 0.73 -20.31
N HIS A 31 17.45 -0.52 -20.25
CA HIS A 31 18.56 -0.91 -19.39
C HIS A 31 19.87 -0.17 -19.77
N SER A 32 20.11 0.06 -21.06
CA SER A 32 21.30 0.79 -21.53
C SER A 32 21.36 2.25 -21.04
N THR A 33 20.24 2.86 -20.66
CA THR A 33 20.24 4.23 -20.11
C THR A 33 20.80 4.31 -18.69
N TYR A 34 21.02 3.16 -18.03
CA TYR A 34 21.56 3.06 -16.68
C TYR A 34 23.04 2.59 -16.66
N VAL A 35 23.72 2.58 -17.81
CA VAL A 35 25.15 2.26 -17.87
C VAL A 35 25.96 3.19 -16.96
N GLY A 36 26.76 2.60 -16.07
CA GLY A 36 27.60 3.34 -15.12
C GLY A 36 26.91 3.72 -13.80
N ALA A 37 25.60 3.46 -13.66
CA ALA A 37 24.91 3.63 -12.38
C ALA A 37 25.41 2.61 -11.35
N SER A 38 25.60 3.04 -10.10
CA SER A 38 25.97 2.11 -9.04
C SER A 38 24.77 1.23 -8.67
N GLU A 39 25.05 0.01 -8.20
CA GLU A 39 23.99 -0.91 -7.73
C GLU A 39 23.15 -0.27 -6.62
N LYS A 40 23.81 0.41 -5.68
CA LYS A 40 23.15 1.08 -4.54
C LYS A 40 22.19 2.18 -4.98
N GLU A 41 22.59 3.03 -5.93
CA GLU A 41 21.73 4.10 -6.44
C GLU A 41 20.57 3.52 -7.23
N THR A 42 20.85 2.50 -8.05
CA THR A 42 19.84 1.82 -8.88
C THR A 42 18.77 1.15 -8.02
N GLU A 43 19.17 0.46 -6.95
CA GLU A 43 18.24 -0.15 -5.99
C GLU A 43 17.38 0.92 -5.31
N LEU A 44 17.99 2.03 -4.88
CA LEU A 44 17.26 3.12 -4.23
C LEU A 44 16.26 3.79 -5.18
N GLU A 45 16.63 4.05 -6.43
CA GLU A 45 15.73 4.61 -7.44
C GLU A 45 14.58 3.64 -7.79
N PHE A 46 14.87 2.34 -7.87
CA PHE A 46 13.83 1.32 -8.04
C PHE A 46 12.82 1.37 -6.90
N LEU A 47 13.28 1.39 -5.64
CA LEU A 47 12.40 1.50 -4.47
C LEU A 47 11.60 2.81 -4.47
N LYS A 48 12.20 3.93 -4.91
CA LYS A 48 11.52 5.22 -5.06
C LYS A 48 10.38 5.19 -6.09
N LEU A 49 10.50 4.38 -7.12
CA LEU A 49 9.42 4.12 -8.08
C LEU A 49 8.36 3.19 -7.48
N CYS A 50 8.77 2.08 -6.86
CA CYS A 50 7.85 1.12 -6.24
C CYS A 50 6.94 1.76 -5.19
N GLN A 51 7.45 2.66 -4.35
CA GLN A 51 6.64 3.35 -3.33
C GLN A 51 5.51 4.25 -3.89
N ARG A 52 5.51 4.54 -5.20
CA ARG A 52 4.43 5.27 -5.87
C ARG A 52 3.24 4.37 -6.22
N LEU A 53 3.44 3.04 -6.24
CA LEU A 53 2.36 2.09 -6.47
C LEU A 53 1.35 2.16 -5.32
N THR A 54 0.06 2.17 -5.67
CA THR A 54 -1.02 2.36 -4.70
C THR A 54 -1.05 1.32 -3.59
N GLU A 55 -0.60 0.10 -3.87
CA GLU A 55 -0.66 -1.05 -2.97
C GLU A 55 0.71 -1.41 -2.36
N TYR A 56 1.78 -0.66 -2.69
CA TYR A 56 3.10 -0.92 -2.14
C TYR A 56 3.09 -0.77 -0.61
N GLY A 57 3.51 -1.82 0.09
CA GLY A 57 3.54 -1.86 1.55
C GLY A 57 2.16 -1.88 2.22
N VAL A 58 1.09 -2.26 1.49
CA VAL A 58 -0.28 -2.32 2.03
C VAL A 58 -0.66 -3.76 2.38
N HIS A 59 -1.01 -3.99 3.64
CA HIS A 59 -1.56 -5.27 4.10
C HIS A 59 -3.08 -5.28 3.94
N LEU A 60 -3.57 -6.02 2.95
CA LEU A 60 -4.99 -6.07 2.56
C LEU A 60 -5.75 -7.21 3.26
N HIS A 61 -6.91 -6.89 3.83
CA HIS A 61 -7.79 -7.85 4.50
C HIS A 61 -9.25 -7.65 4.08
N HIS A 62 -9.95 -8.75 3.80
CA HIS A 62 -11.38 -8.69 3.52
C HIS A 62 -12.18 -8.28 4.76
N VAL A 63 -13.09 -7.32 4.56
CA VAL A 63 -14.03 -6.87 5.57
C VAL A 63 -15.40 -6.70 4.95
N LEU A 64 -16.44 -6.78 5.77
CA LEU A 64 -17.81 -6.53 5.40
C LEU A 64 -18.19 -5.10 5.78
N PRO A 65 -18.83 -4.32 4.90
CA PRO A 65 -19.40 -3.04 5.27
C PRO A 65 -20.64 -3.23 6.16
N GLU A 66 -20.94 -2.25 7.01
CA GLU A 66 -22.16 -2.28 7.86
C GLU A 66 -23.44 -2.20 7.02
N LYS A 67 -23.41 -1.50 5.88
CA LYS A 67 -24.48 -1.50 4.87
C LYS A 67 -24.11 -2.48 3.76
N ARG A 68 -25.08 -3.25 3.24
CA ARG A 68 -24.83 -4.16 2.12
C ARG A 68 -24.15 -3.40 0.97
N SER A 69 -22.98 -3.87 0.56
CA SER A 69 -22.34 -3.46 -0.69
C SER A 69 -22.53 -4.55 -1.74
N GLN A 70 -22.59 -4.15 -3.00
CA GLN A 70 -22.57 -5.06 -4.15
C GLN A 70 -21.12 -5.43 -4.55
N THR A 71 -20.12 -4.75 -3.96
CA THR A 71 -18.69 -4.94 -4.22
C THR A 71 -17.97 -5.54 -3.02
N GLY A 72 -16.86 -6.24 -3.27
CA GLY A 72 -15.99 -6.71 -2.19
C GLY A 72 -15.26 -5.53 -1.55
N ILE A 73 -15.09 -5.54 -0.23
CA ILE A 73 -14.35 -4.49 0.48
C ILE A 73 -13.06 -5.07 1.07
N LEU A 74 -11.97 -4.34 0.89
CA LEU A 74 -10.67 -4.62 1.52
C LEU A 74 -10.27 -3.45 2.41
N LEU A 75 -9.83 -3.77 3.63
CA LEU A 75 -9.14 -2.85 4.52
C LEU A 75 -7.63 -3.06 4.35
N GLY A 76 -6.95 -2.02 3.89
CA GLY A 76 -5.49 -1.94 3.76
C GLY A 76 -4.88 -1.19 4.93
N VAL A 77 -3.85 -1.76 5.56
CA VAL A 77 -3.05 -1.09 6.61
C VAL A 77 -1.62 -0.88 6.09
N CYS A 78 -1.09 0.33 6.21
CA CYS A 78 0.28 0.65 5.82
C CYS A 78 0.90 1.75 6.70
N CYS A 79 2.17 2.10 6.45
CA CYS A 79 2.87 3.13 7.19
C CYS A 79 2.21 4.53 7.10
N LYS A 80 1.41 4.80 6.06
CA LYS A 80 0.72 6.09 5.87
C LYS A 80 -0.62 6.17 6.58
N GLY A 81 -1.29 5.03 6.84
CA GLY A 81 -2.63 5.01 7.42
C GLY A 81 -3.38 3.72 7.14
N VAL A 82 -4.70 3.83 7.25
CA VAL A 82 -5.65 2.80 6.80
C VAL A 82 -6.30 3.28 5.49
N VAL A 83 -6.47 2.38 4.53
CA VAL A 83 -7.10 2.66 3.23
C VAL A 83 -8.17 1.62 2.98
N ILE A 84 -9.36 2.04 2.56
CA ILE A 84 -10.43 1.12 2.16
C ILE A 84 -10.44 1.05 0.65
N PHE A 85 -10.46 -0.18 0.13
CA PHE A 85 -10.57 -0.46 -1.28
C PHE A 85 -11.90 -1.13 -1.57
N GLU A 86 -12.53 -0.72 -2.67
CA GLU A 86 -13.58 -1.49 -3.31
C GLU A 86 -12.96 -2.42 -4.35
N VAL A 87 -13.51 -3.63 -4.43
CA VAL A 87 -13.13 -4.65 -5.40
C VAL A 87 -14.27 -4.82 -6.37
N HIS A 88 -14.05 -4.40 -7.62
CA HIS A 88 -15.00 -4.53 -8.71
C HIS A 88 -14.30 -5.23 -9.88
N ASN A 89 -14.84 -6.37 -10.33
CA ASN A 89 -14.27 -7.20 -11.42
C ASN A 89 -12.77 -7.50 -11.21
N GLY A 90 -12.36 -7.76 -9.97
CA GLY A 90 -10.96 -8.04 -9.61
C GLY A 90 -10.05 -6.80 -9.53
N ALA A 91 -10.50 -5.63 -9.98
CA ALA A 91 -9.77 -4.37 -9.81
C ALA A 91 -10.02 -3.80 -8.42
N ARG A 92 -8.95 -3.39 -7.74
CA ARG A 92 -8.98 -2.78 -6.41
C ARG A 92 -8.81 -1.27 -6.54
N THR A 93 -9.80 -0.51 -6.10
CA THR A 93 -9.79 0.95 -6.17
C THR A 93 -9.88 1.54 -4.77
N PRO A 94 -8.93 2.39 -4.33
CA PRO A 94 -9.00 3.03 -3.03
C PRO A 94 -10.16 4.04 -3.00
N VAL A 95 -11.10 3.88 -2.08
CA VAL A 95 -12.30 4.72 -1.95
C VAL A 95 -12.32 5.58 -0.70
N LEU A 96 -11.67 5.15 0.39
CA LEU A 96 -11.53 5.93 1.63
C LEU A 96 -10.10 5.87 2.12
N ARG A 97 -9.61 6.97 2.67
CA ARG A 97 -8.28 7.07 3.27
C ARG A 97 -8.41 7.64 4.68
N PHE A 98 -7.69 7.01 5.60
CA PHE A 98 -7.58 7.39 7.00
C PHE A 98 -6.10 7.54 7.33
N PRO A 99 -5.46 8.65 6.93
CA PRO A 99 -4.07 8.93 7.26
C PRO A 99 -3.90 9.00 8.78
N TRP A 100 -2.79 8.50 9.33
CA TRP A 100 -2.59 8.46 10.79
C TRP A 100 -2.75 9.83 11.47
N ARG A 101 -2.38 10.93 10.79
CA ARG A 101 -2.46 12.30 11.31
C ARG A 101 -3.87 12.90 11.25
N GLU A 102 -4.68 12.44 10.30
CA GLU A 102 -6.00 13.01 10.01
C GLU A 102 -7.13 12.13 10.53
N THR A 103 -6.79 10.99 11.14
CA THR A 103 -7.76 10.04 11.68
C THR A 103 -8.09 10.39 13.13
N LYS A 104 -9.34 10.76 13.38
CA LYS A 104 -9.85 11.06 14.72
C LYS A 104 -10.01 9.80 15.56
N LYS A 105 -10.49 8.72 14.95
CA LYS A 105 -10.80 7.49 15.67
C LYS A 105 -10.52 6.26 14.81
N ILE A 106 -9.80 5.32 15.41
CA ILE A 106 -9.68 3.93 14.96
C ILE A 106 -10.02 3.08 16.17
N SER A 107 -11.09 2.29 16.09
CA SER A 107 -11.49 1.43 17.20
C SER A 107 -11.92 0.05 16.72
N PHE A 108 -11.57 -0.95 17.53
CA PHE A 108 -11.86 -2.35 17.29
C PHE A 108 -12.69 -2.88 18.46
N SER A 109 -13.80 -3.57 18.19
CA SER A 109 -14.66 -4.16 19.21
C SER A 109 -15.30 -5.44 18.70
N LYS A 110 -15.03 -6.58 19.35
CA LYS A 110 -15.44 -7.92 18.90
C LYS A 110 -14.99 -8.16 17.46
N LYS A 111 -15.89 -8.02 16.48
CA LYS A 111 -15.61 -8.14 15.04
C LYS A 111 -15.67 -6.80 14.30
N LYS A 112 -16.13 -5.73 14.96
CA LYS A 112 -16.38 -4.42 14.36
C LYS A 112 -15.13 -3.56 14.38
N ILE A 113 -14.88 -2.89 13.26
CA ILE A 113 -13.86 -1.87 13.07
C ILE A 113 -14.59 -0.56 12.79
N THR A 114 -14.18 0.54 13.42
CA THR A 114 -14.72 1.87 13.15
C THR A 114 -13.60 2.85 12.88
N LEU A 115 -13.72 3.57 11.77
CA LEU A 115 -12.78 4.57 11.29
C LEU A 115 -13.49 5.91 11.14
N GLN A 116 -12.84 7.00 11.51
CA GLN A 116 -13.40 8.35 11.41
C GLN A 116 -12.27 9.36 11.21
N ASN A 117 -12.39 10.19 10.17
CA ASN A 117 -11.47 11.31 9.96
C ASN A 117 -11.85 12.52 10.82
N ILE A 118 -10.89 13.41 11.02
CA ILE A 118 -11.09 14.68 11.72
C ILE A 118 -11.92 15.64 10.86
N SER A 119 -11.66 15.68 9.56
CA SER A 119 -12.21 16.65 8.61
C SER A 119 -13.73 16.54 8.42
N ASP A 120 -14.22 15.33 8.18
CA ASP A 120 -15.64 15.07 7.89
C ASP A 120 -16.44 14.65 9.14
N GLY A 121 -15.77 14.11 10.15
CA GLY A 121 -16.42 13.52 11.32
C GLY A 121 -17.35 12.33 11.00
N ILE A 122 -17.28 11.76 9.79
CA ILE A 122 -18.13 10.65 9.37
C ILE A 122 -17.57 9.34 9.93
N LYS A 123 -18.43 8.55 10.59
CA LYS A 123 -18.06 7.24 11.12
C LYS A 123 -18.29 6.18 10.05
N HIS A 124 -17.22 5.51 9.66
CA HIS A 124 -17.26 4.35 8.77
C HIS A 124 -17.08 3.08 9.60
N ALA A 125 -18.00 2.13 9.42
CA ALA A 125 -18.01 0.88 10.17
C ALA A 125 -17.85 -0.32 9.23
N PHE A 126 -16.99 -1.23 9.64
CA PHE A 126 -16.69 -2.47 8.95
C PHE A 126 -16.70 -3.64 9.93
N GLN A 127 -16.83 -4.85 9.41
CA GLN A 127 -16.89 -6.07 10.20
C GLN A 127 -15.96 -7.12 9.61
N THR A 128 -15.17 -7.73 10.48
CA THR A 128 -14.35 -8.90 10.15
C THR A 128 -15.18 -10.18 10.24
N ASP A 129 -14.69 -11.23 9.59
CA ASP A 129 -15.27 -12.57 9.64
C ASP A 129 -15.28 -13.13 11.08
N ASN A 130 -14.20 -12.91 11.83
CA ASN A 130 -14.00 -13.41 13.17
C ASN A 130 -13.21 -12.45 14.07
N SER A 131 -13.28 -12.65 15.39
CA SER A 131 -12.64 -11.76 16.38
C SER A 131 -11.11 -11.85 16.36
N LYS A 132 -10.53 -12.99 15.94
CA LYS A 132 -9.07 -13.14 15.82
C LYS A 132 -8.53 -12.23 14.72
N THR A 133 -9.20 -12.17 13.56
CA THR A 133 -8.88 -11.25 12.47
C THR A 133 -8.97 -9.79 12.95
N CYS A 134 -10.03 -9.45 13.69
CA CYS A 134 -10.20 -8.12 14.28
C CYS A 134 -9.04 -7.74 15.21
N GLN A 135 -8.63 -8.66 16.10
CA GLN A 135 -7.52 -8.46 17.02
C GLN A 135 -6.17 -8.35 16.30
N TYR A 136 -5.96 -9.15 15.26
CA TYR A 136 -4.78 -9.05 14.41
C TYR A 136 -4.69 -7.67 13.74
N LEU A 137 -5.79 -7.19 13.15
CA LEU A 137 -5.83 -5.88 12.51
C LEU A 137 -5.62 -4.72 13.51
N LEU A 138 -6.16 -4.85 14.72
CA LEU A 138 -5.85 -3.92 15.82
C LEU A 138 -4.34 -3.85 16.06
N HIS A 139 -3.69 -5.00 16.27
CA HIS A 139 -2.25 -5.07 16.51
C HIS A 139 -1.46 -4.47 15.35
N LEU A 140 -1.80 -4.82 14.12
CA LEU A 140 -1.14 -4.30 12.92
C LEU A 140 -1.28 -2.77 12.82
N CYS A 141 -2.48 -2.23 13.01
CA CYS A 141 -2.70 -0.77 13.03
C CYS A 141 -1.90 -0.10 14.14
N SER A 142 -1.87 -0.67 15.35
CA SER A 142 -1.09 -0.14 16.47
C SER A 142 0.41 -0.14 16.17
N SER A 143 0.96 -1.22 15.62
CA SER A 143 2.38 -1.32 15.26
C SER A 143 2.75 -0.30 14.17
N GLN A 144 1.93 -0.16 13.12
CA GLN A 144 2.17 0.78 12.03
C GLN A 144 2.07 2.23 12.50
N HIS A 145 1.07 2.57 13.32
CA HIS A 145 0.94 3.90 13.89
C HIS A 145 2.10 4.23 14.84
N LYS A 146 2.52 3.29 15.70
CA LYS A 146 3.68 3.46 16.58
C LYS A 146 4.95 3.72 15.77
N PHE A 147 5.19 2.94 14.72
CA PHE A 147 6.31 3.16 13.81
C PHE A 147 6.28 4.55 13.19
N GLN A 148 5.12 4.99 12.68
CA GLN A 148 4.95 6.32 12.11
C GLN A 148 5.26 7.45 13.11
N LEU A 149 4.84 7.31 14.37
CA LEU A 149 5.16 8.27 15.43
C LEU A 149 6.66 8.33 15.71
N GLN A 150 7.33 7.17 15.80
CA GLN A 150 8.77 7.09 16.03
C GLN A 150 9.58 7.72 14.89
N MET A 151 9.21 7.44 13.63
CA MET A 151 9.89 8.01 12.47
C MET A 151 9.73 9.53 12.40
N ARG A 152 8.57 10.06 12.80
CA ARG A 152 8.37 11.52 12.89
C ARG A 152 9.26 12.17 13.93
N THR A 153 9.39 11.58 15.12
CA THR A 153 10.28 12.11 16.17
C THR A 153 11.73 12.16 15.69
N ARG A 154 12.18 11.14 14.95
CA ARG A 154 13.54 11.12 14.38
C ARG A 154 13.76 12.25 13.38
N GLN A 155 12.81 12.47 12.46
CA GLN A 155 12.90 13.55 11.48
C GLN A 155 12.94 14.93 12.17
N SER A 156 12.04 15.18 13.12
CA SER A 156 12.02 16.45 13.86
C SER A 156 13.32 16.71 14.60
N ASN A 157 13.96 15.67 15.14
CA ASN A 157 15.24 15.81 15.85
C ASN A 157 16.40 16.11 14.90
N GLN A 158 16.39 15.59 13.67
CA GLN A 158 17.39 15.90 12.64
C GLN A 158 17.23 17.35 12.16
N ASP A 159 15.99 17.78 11.89
CA ASP A 159 15.70 19.15 11.46
C ASP A 159 16.08 20.21 12.54
N THR A 160 16.17 19.81 13.82
CA THR A 160 16.60 20.68 14.93
C THR A 160 18.12 20.69 15.14
N GLN A 161 18.83 19.67 14.64
CA GLN A 161 20.31 19.58 14.72
C GLN A 161 21.00 20.27 13.54
N ASP A 162 20.27 20.49 12.44
CA ASP A 162 20.75 21.19 11.23
C ASP A 162 20.43 22.70 11.24
N ILE A 163 20.03 23.28 12.38
CA ILE A 163 19.81 24.72 12.63
C ILE A 163 20.78 25.20 13.71
#